data_AF-A0A2A4W589-F1
#
_entry.id   AF-A0A2A4W589-F1
#
_cell.length_a   1.000
_cell.length_b   1.000
_cell.length_c   1.000
_cell.angle_alpha   90.00
_cell.angle_beta   90.00
_cell.angle_gamma   90.00
#
_symmetry.space_group_name_H-M   'P 1'
#
loop_
_entity.id
_entity.type
_entity.pdbx_description
1 polymer ?
#
loop_
_entity_poly.entity_id
_entity_poly.type
_entity_poly.pdbx_seq_one_letter_code
_entity_poly.pdbx_strand_id
1 'polypeptide(L)'
;MNEKINVGTAGYFKMRGLTFPTMTDDTPDDTALFVSSKLVMQTIDKYFSEWKVDFELKGLSNMQLELIMKVVINTLILASTVEGQIAWLKNPIEAFDGHSLLDLLFDKQYEQALSYSFSVMN
;
A
#
# COMPACT_ATOMS: atom_id res chain seq x y z
N MET A 1 -11.63 1.35 -21.11
CA MET A 1 -12.13 0.48 -20.02
C MET A 1 -11.79 1.16 -18.70
N ASN A 2 -12.72 1.28 -17.76
CA ASN A 2 -12.41 1.72 -16.41
C ASN A 2 -11.73 0.56 -15.69
N GLU A 3 -10.41 0.44 -15.87
CA GLU A 3 -9.63 -0.59 -15.21
C GLU A 3 -9.68 -0.39 -13.70
N LYS A 4 -10.16 -1.44 -13.02
CA LYS A 4 -10.29 -1.46 -11.57
C LYS A 4 -9.18 -2.32 -10.99
N ILE A 5 -8.63 -1.87 -9.88
CA ILE A 5 -7.56 -2.48 -9.11
C ILE A 5 -8.16 -3.05 -7.83
N ASN A 6 -7.79 -4.28 -7.47
CA ASN A 6 -8.16 -4.88 -6.19
C ASN A 6 -7.31 -4.26 -5.09
N VAL A 7 -7.92 -3.68 -4.05
CA VAL A 7 -7.20 -3.05 -2.93
C VAL A 7 -7.21 -3.92 -1.67
N GLY A 8 -7.82 -5.11 -1.71
CA GLY A 8 -7.99 -6.01 -0.59
C GLY A 8 -9.43 -6.46 -0.44
N THR A 9 -9.73 -7.16 0.66
CA THR A 9 -11.08 -7.61 0.98
C THR A 9 -11.73 -6.72 2.05
N ALA A 10 -13.06 -6.75 2.15
CA ALA A 10 -13.78 -6.06 3.21
C ALA A 10 -13.28 -6.48 4.61
N GLY A 11 -13.03 -7.77 4.82
CA GLY A 11 -12.48 -8.28 6.09
C GLY A 11 -11.13 -7.68 6.43
N TYR A 12 -10.23 -7.53 5.43
CA TYR A 12 -8.93 -6.88 5.63
C TYR A 12 -9.09 -5.45 6.16
N PHE A 13 -10.01 -4.66 5.61
CA PHE A 13 -10.29 -3.28 6.06
C PHE A 13 -10.96 -3.25 7.44
N LYS A 14 -11.99 -4.09 7.66
CA LYS A 14 -12.72 -4.18 8.94
C LYS A 14 -11.82 -4.52 10.12
N MET A 15 -10.98 -5.54 9.99
CA MET A 15 -10.05 -5.97 11.05
C MET A 15 -9.10 -4.85 11.50
N ARG A 16 -8.92 -3.83 10.67
CA ARG A 16 -8.01 -2.70 10.90
C ARG A 16 -8.75 -1.40 11.21
N GLY A 17 -10.07 -1.46 11.42
CA GLY A 17 -10.90 -0.29 11.70
C GLY A 17 -10.98 0.71 10.53
N LEU A 18 -10.68 0.27 9.30
CA LEU A 18 -10.72 1.10 8.10
C LEU A 18 -12.08 1.03 7.44
N THR A 19 -12.60 2.17 6.99
CA THR A 19 -13.85 2.24 6.21
C THR A 19 -13.56 2.32 4.71
N PHE A 20 -14.33 1.58 3.91
CA PHE A 20 -14.30 1.69 2.46
C PHE A 20 -15.67 2.16 1.95
N PRO A 21 -15.78 3.09 0.96
CA PRO A 21 -17.06 3.72 0.61
C PRO A 21 -18.18 2.76 0.18
N THR A 22 -17.83 1.56 -0.31
CA THR A 22 -18.80 0.53 -0.72
C THR A 22 -19.02 -0.55 0.32
N MET A 23 -18.50 -0.36 1.54
CA MET A 23 -18.57 -1.33 2.63
C MET A 23 -19.56 -0.86 3.70
N THR A 24 -20.31 -1.82 4.23
CA THR A 24 -21.15 -1.71 5.43
C THR A 24 -20.73 -2.79 6.43
N ASP A 25 -21.25 -2.73 7.66
CA ASP A 25 -21.00 -3.74 8.70
C ASP A 25 -21.42 -5.15 8.24
N ASP A 26 -22.44 -5.25 7.39
CA ASP A 26 -22.97 -6.51 6.84
C ASP A 26 -22.20 -7.05 5.61
N THR A 27 -21.24 -6.28 5.07
CA THR A 27 -20.49 -6.72 3.87
C THR A 27 -19.65 -7.97 4.19
N PRO A 28 -19.76 -9.09 3.45
CA PRO A 28 -18.97 -10.29 3.72
C PRO A 28 -17.46 -10.06 3.67
N ASP A 29 -16.70 -10.66 4.59
CA ASP A 29 -15.27 -10.41 4.75
C ASP A 29 -14.41 -10.80 3.53
N ASP A 30 -14.88 -11.73 2.72
CA ASP A 30 -14.25 -12.19 1.48
C ASP A 30 -14.56 -11.29 0.26
N THR A 31 -15.43 -10.29 0.43
CA THR A 31 -15.78 -9.35 -0.65
C THR A 31 -14.55 -8.58 -1.10
N ALA A 32 -14.10 -8.79 -2.34
CA ALA A 32 -13.01 -8.04 -2.94
C ALA A 32 -13.44 -6.58 -3.23
N LEU A 33 -12.59 -5.63 -2.85
CA LEU A 33 -12.84 -4.21 -2.99
C LEU A 33 -12.03 -3.67 -4.17
N PHE A 34 -12.70 -2.92 -5.04
CA PHE A 34 -12.15 -2.47 -6.31
C PHE A 34 -12.21 -0.96 -6.46
N VAL A 35 -11.09 -0.36 -6.86
CA VAL A 35 -10.94 1.08 -7.07
C VAL A 35 -10.46 1.34 -8.50
N SER A 36 -10.82 2.46 -9.12
CA SER A 36 -10.26 2.80 -10.44
C SER A 36 -8.74 3.03 -10.34
N SER A 37 -8.00 2.60 -11.36
CA SER A 37 -6.54 2.81 -11.42
C SER A 37 -6.15 4.28 -11.23
N LYS A 38 -6.93 5.21 -11.81
CA LYS A 38 -6.76 6.65 -11.62
C LYS A 38 -6.80 7.06 -10.15
N LEU A 39 -7.78 6.58 -9.39
CA LEU A 39 -7.90 6.95 -7.97
C LEU A 39 -6.79 6.30 -7.13
N VAL A 40 -6.36 5.08 -7.47
CA VAL A 40 -5.21 4.43 -6.84
C VAL A 40 -3.95 5.25 -7.06
N MET A 41 -3.65 5.64 -8.30
CA MET A 41 -2.49 6.48 -8.61
C MET A 41 -2.52 7.81 -7.85
N GLN A 42 -3.67 8.50 -7.84
CA GLN A 42 -3.83 9.74 -7.07
C GLN A 42 -3.61 9.54 -5.57
N THR A 43 -4.02 8.40 -5.03
CA THR A 43 -3.84 8.09 -3.60
C THR A 43 -2.38 7.80 -3.27
N ILE A 44 -1.71 6.99 -4.08
CA ILE A 44 -0.27 6.71 -3.92
C ILE A 44 0.52 8.02 -4.02
N ASP A 45 0.27 8.82 -5.06
CA ASP A 45 0.94 10.09 -5.31
C ASP A 45 0.76 11.09 -4.15
N LYS A 46 -0.45 11.17 -3.59
CA LYS A 46 -0.73 11.98 -2.40
C LYS A 46 0.16 11.57 -1.22
N TYR A 47 0.15 10.29 -0.85
CA TYR A 47 0.92 9.83 0.32
C TYR A 47 2.42 9.92 0.08
N PHE A 48 2.89 9.59 -1.12
CA PHE A 48 4.31 9.71 -1.45
C PHE A 48 4.76 11.17 -1.42
N SER A 49 3.93 12.11 -1.88
CA SER A 49 4.18 13.54 -1.72
C SER A 49 4.26 13.97 -0.25
N GLU A 50 3.33 13.52 0.60
CA GLU A 50 3.37 13.76 2.05
C GLU A 50 4.63 13.18 2.71
N TRP A 51 5.08 12.02 2.24
CA TRP A 51 6.30 11.35 2.70
C TRP A 51 7.59 11.88 2.06
N LYS A 52 7.49 12.86 1.15
CA LYS A 52 8.60 13.42 0.38
C LYS A 52 9.38 12.33 -0.38
N VAL A 53 8.63 11.44 -1.02
CA VAL A 53 9.13 10.36 -1.89
C VAL A 53 8.78 10.73 -3.32
N ASP A 54 9.82 10.91 -4.15
CA ASP A 54 9.66 11.17 -5.58
C ASP A 54 9.67 9.83 -6.34
N PHE A 55 8.50 9.32 -6.72
CA PHE A 55 8.35 8.01 -7.34
C PHE A 55 7.48 8.10 -8.60
N GLU A 56 8.00 7.61 -9.73
CA GLU A 56 7.27 7.64 -10.98
C GLU A 56 6.23 6.52 -11.07
N LEU A 57 4.95 6.88 -10.99
CA LEU A 57 3.83 5.94 -11.18
C LEU A 57 3.43 5.72 -12.65
N LYS A 58 3.94 6.57 -13.56
CA LYS A 58 3.57 6.51 -14.97
C LYS A 58 4.14 5.25 -15.61
N GLY A 59 3.27 4.52 -16.32
CA GLY A 59 3.67 3.30 -17.04
C GLY A 59 3.67 2.03 -16.18
N LEU A 60 3.32 2.11 -14.90
CA LEU A 60 3.10 0.93 -14.07
C LEU A 60 1.82 0.20 -14.48
N SER A 61 1.87 -1.14 -14.39
CA SER A 61 0.69 -1.99 -14.61
C SER A 61 -0.26 -1.95 -13.41
N ASN A 62 -1.52 -2.34 -13.60
CA ASN A 62 -2.50 -2.44 -12.51
C ASN A 62 -2.03 -3.36 -11.38
N MET A 63 -1.30 -4.44 -11.70
CA MET A 63 -0.74 -5.34 -10.70
C MET A 63 0.34 -4.63 -9.87
N GLN A 64 1.21 -3.83 -10.49
CA GLN A 64 2.23 -3.07 -9.76
C GLN A 64 1.59 -2.01 -8.87
N LEU A 65 0.60 -1.29 -9.38
CA LEU A 65 -0.17 -0.31 -8.61
C LEU A 65 -0.93 -0.96 -7.43
N GLU A 66 -1.47 -2.17 -7.62
CA GLU A 66 -2.07 -2.96 -6.54
C GLU A 66 -1.07 -3.24 -5.41
N LEU A 67 0.12 -3.73 -5.75
CA LEU A 67 1.16 -4.07 -4.78
C LEU A 67 1.63 -2.83 -4.01
N ILE A 68 1.89 -1.73 -4.72
CA ILE A 68 2.32 -0.46 -4.11
C ILE A 68 1.21 0.09 -3.20
N MET A 69 -0.05 0.06 -3.63
CA MET A 69 -1.17 0.53 -2.81
C MET A 69 -1.31 -0.29 -1.52
N LYS A 70 -1.07 -1.60 -1.56
CA LYS A 70 -1.06 -2.43 -0.34
C LYS A 70 0.09 -2.06 0.59
N VAL A 71 1.27 -1.75 0.07
CA VAL A 71 2.39 -1.23 0.88
C VAL A 71 2.04 0.12 1.53
N VAL A 72 1.38 1.02 0.78
CA VAL A 72 0.86 2.29 1.31
C VAL A 72 -0.10 2.04 2.48
N ILE A 73 -1.09 1.17 2.29
CA ILE A 73 -2.07 0.86 3.33
C ILE A 73 -1.38 0.28 4.56
N ASN A 74 -0.48 -0.70 4.39
CA ASN A 74 0.29 -1.30 5.49
C ASN A 74 1.10 -0.25 6.26
N THR A 75 1.71 0.69 5.55
CA THR A 75 2.48 1.79 6.16
C THR A 75 1.59 2.69 7.03
N LEU A 76 0.39 3.04 6.55
CA LEU A 76 -0.58 3.83 7.31
C LEU A 76 -1.08 3.13 8.57
N ILE A 77 -1.15 1.80 8.54
CA ILE A 77 -1.56 0.98 9.69
C ILE A 77 -0.44 0.86 10.72
N LEU A 78 0.79 0.62 10.26
CA LEU A 78 1.96 0.39 11.13
C LEU A 78 2.47 1.68 11.79
N ALA A 79 2.23 2.84 11.18
CA ALA A 79 2.65 4.12 11.72
C ALA A 79 1.56 5.19 11.59
N SER A 80 1.18 5.78 12.72
CA SER A 80 0.06 6.73 12.81
C SER A 80 0.41 8.18 12.50
N THR A 81 1.70 8.53 12.43
CA THR A 81 2.17 9.88 12.07
C THR A 81 2.94 9.87 10.76
N VAL A 82 2.95 11.00 10.05
CA VAL A 82 3.70 11.16 8.80
C VAL A 82 5.19 10.90 9.03
N GLU A 83 5.76 11.39 10.14
CA GLU A 83 7.16 11.15 10.50
C GLU A 83 7.44 9.66 10.75
N GLY A 84 6.53 8.97 11.44
CA GLY A 84 6.62 7.54 11.69
C GLY A 84 6.54 6.72 10.39
N GLN A 85 5.67 7.12 9.47
CA GLN A 85 5.52 6.48 8.15
C GLN A 85 6.78 6.64 7.30
N ILE A 86 7.36 7.86 7.29
CA ILE A 86 8.63 8.12 6.60
C ILE A 86 9.76 7.29 7.21
N ALA A 87 9.86 7.25 8.54
CA ALA A 87 10.88 6.46 9.23
C ALA A 87 10.72 4.96 8.94
N TRP A 88 9.50 4.44 9.00
CA TRP A 88 9.17 3.07 8.64
C TRP A 88 9.63 2.71 7.22
N LEU A 89 9.33 3.57 6.25
CA LEU A 89 9.67 3.37 4.85
C LEU A 89 11.18 3.42 4.56
N LYS A 90 11.92 4.24 5.30
CA LYS A 90 13.37 4.48 5.11
C LYS A 90 14.26 3.63 6.00
N ASN A 91 13.71 2.99 7.02
CA ASN A 91 14.52 2.22 7.96
C ASN A 91 15.16 1.02 7.23
N PRO A 92 16.48 0.82 7.37
CA PRO A 92 17.17 -0.36 6.84
C PRO A 92 16.58 -1.65 7.38
N ILE A 93 16.44 -2.66 6.52
CA ILE A 93 15.93 -3.98 6.86
C ILE A 93 17.07 -4.98 6.76
N GLU A 94 17.41 -5.61 7.89
CA GLU A 94 18.52 -6.58 7.97
C GLU A 94 18.31 -7.78 7.04
N ALA A 95 17.06 -8.26 6.92
CA ALA A 95 16.70 -9.37 6.02
C ALA A 95 16.91 -9.07 4.53
N PHE A 96 17.13 -7.81 4.16
CA PHE A 96 17.42 -7.36 2.79
C PHE A 96 18.76 -6.63 2.71
N ASP A 97 19.77 -7.08 3.46
CA ASP A 97 21.12 -6.52 3.43
C ASP A 97 21.17 -5.00 3.68
N GLY A 98 20.25 -4.50 4.51
CA GLY A 98 20.13 -3.08 4.85
C GLY A 98 19.32 -2.25 3.87
N HIS A 99 18.73 -2.83 2.81
CA HIS A 99 17.76 -2.12 1.97
C HIS A 99 16.53 -1.74 2.79
N SER A 100 16.02 -0.54 2.57
CA SER A 100 14.75 -0.07 3.13
C SER A 100 13.57 -0.51 2.26
N LEU A 101 12.35 -0.35 2.78
CA LEU A 101 11.13 -0.57 1.99
C LEU A 101 11.10 0.33 0.74
N LEU A 102 11.59 1.57 0.84
CA LEU A 102 11.68 2.44 -0.33
C LEU A 102 12.67 1.93 -1.36
N ASP A 103 13.83 1.44 -0.94
CA ASP A 103 14.84 0.91 -1.87
C ASP A 103 14.23 -0.25 -2.67
N LEU A 104 13.52 -1.17 -1.99
CA LEU A 104 12.80 -2.27 -2.66
C LEU A 104 11.76 -1.75 -3.67
N LEU A 105 11.03 -0.68 -3.35
CA LEU A 105 10.08 -0.08 -4.28
C LEU A 105 10.78 0.55 -5.49
N PHE A 106 11.88 1.29 -5.29
CA PHE A 106 12.66 1.91 -6.36
C PHE A 106 13.31 0.87 -7.28
N ASP A 107 13.76 -0.24 -6.71
CA ASP A 107 14.30 -1.39 -7.44
C ASP A 107 13.21 -2.27 -8.07
N LYS A 108 11.94 -1.84 -7.98
CA LYS A 108 10.75 -2.51 -8.53
C LYS A 108 10.51 -3.90 -7.94
N GLN A 109 11.04 -4.18 -6.75
CA GLN A 109 10.84 -5.40 -5.99
C GLN A 109 9.52 -5.35 -5.16
N TYR A 110 8.42 -5.03 -5.83
CA TYR A 110 7.12 -4.74 -5.17
C TYR A 110 6.56 -5.90 -4.34
N GLU A 111 6.72 -7.13 -4.81
CA GLU A 111 6.27 -8.31 -4.07
C GLU A 111 7.07 -8.53 -2.78
N GLN A 112 8.38 -8.27 -2.82
CA GLN A 112 9.24 -8.37 -1.64
C GLN A 112 8.90 -7.27 -0.63
N ALA A 113 8.72 -6.04 -1.10
CA ALA A 113 8.26 -4.92 -0.27
C ALA A 113 6.91 -5.23 0.40
N LEU A 114 5.95 -5.76 -0.37
CA LEU A 114 4.66 -6.16 0.16
C LEU A 114 4.79 -7.30 1.18
N SER A 115 5.52 -8.36 0.84
CA SER A 115 5.74 -9.52 1.71
C SER A 115 6.33 -9.11 3.06
N TYR A 116 7.34 -8.25 3.05
CA TYR A 116 7.93 -7.72 4.27
C TYR A 116 6.93 -6.90 5.10
N SER A 117 6.27 -5.92 4.47
CA SER A 117 5.27 -5.10 5.17
C SER A 117 4.14 -5.94 5.77
N PHE A 118 3.80 -7.07 5.13
CA PHE A 118 2.83 -8.02 5.65
C PHE A 118 3.38 -8.86 6.81
N SER A 119 4.65 -9.29 6.74
CA SER A 119 5.29 -10.06 7.82
C SER A 119 5.41 -9.29 9.13
N VAL A 120 5.46 -7.96 9.09
CA VAL A 120 5.53 -7.13 10.31
C VAL A 120 4.15 -6.85 10.89
N MET A 121 3.08 -7.03 10.11
CA MET A 121 1.70 -6.91 10.60
C MET A 121 1.15 -8.16 11.28
N ASN A 122 1.80 -9.33 11.14
CA ASN A 122 1.39 -10.61 11.74
C ASN A 122 2.42 -11.10 12.74
#